data_AF-A0A841JBS1-F1
#
_entry.id   AF-A0A841JBS1-F1
#
_cell.length_a   1.000
_cell.length_b   1.000
_cell.length_c   1.000
_cell.angle_alpha   90.00
_cell.angle_beta   90.00
_cell.angle_gamma   90.00
#
_symmetry.space_group_name_H-M   'P 1'
#
loop_
_entity.id
_entity.type
_entity.pdbx_description
1 polymer ?
#
loop_
_entity_poly.entity_id
_entity_poly.type
_entity_poly.pdbx_seq_one_letter_code
_entity_poly.pdbx_strand_id
1 'polypeptide(L)'
;MATYLASLALAGKADTTIGRHLAAIGWKHRQDGLVAPVQRDERMVITDTLAGIRREARVRPSARKAAITASELTKMIAAADGQGTRAIRDRAILALGLAAALRRSELVALEWRDVELVEQGLKLTLRHSKTDQAGEGQVIAVPSGKSLRPVERLQAWLAVRARGAGPLFYRIDPQGRMTDQPMSDRSIARLLQKYARRVGLDPETVGGHSLRAGFLTEASRAGATIAKMQEVSRHKKVEVLLGYVRSAELFDDHAGGAFL
;
A
#
# COMPACT_ATOMS: atom_id res chain seq x y z
N MET A 1 -30.95 13.35 -1.00
CA MET A 1 -29.49 13.13 -0.96
C MET A 1 -28.96 13.11 0.48
N ALA A 2 -29.14 14.18 1.26
CA ALA A 2 -28.66 14.25 2.65
C ALA A 2 -29.06 13.04 3.52
N THR A 3 -30.34 12.65 3.51
CA THR A 3 -30.86 11.48 4.24
C THR A 3 -30.15 10.18 3.88
N TYR A 4 -29.81 10.00 2.60
CA TYR A 4 -29.07 8.83 2.13
C TYR A 4 -27.64 8.82 2.69
N LEU A 5 -26.93 9.95 2.67
CA LEU A 5 -25.58 10.05 3.23
C LEU A 5 -25.60 9.80 4.75
N ALA A 6 -26.60 10.33 5.45
CA ALA A 6 -26.82 10.05 6.87
C ALA A 6 -27.08 8.55 7.14
N SER A 7 -27.88 7.89 6.31
CA SER A 7 -28.11 6.44 6.45
C SER A 7 -26.83 5.61 6.27
N LEU A 8 -25.91 6.03 5.39
CA LEU A 8 -24.61 5.37 5.24
C LEU A 8 -23.75 5.56 6.49
N ALA A 9 -23.79 6.73 7.12
CA ALA A 9 -23.08 6.99 8.37
C ALA A 9 -23.65 6.16 9.53
N LEU A 10 -24.98 6.09 9.66
CA LEU A 10 -25.67 5.24 10.64
C LEU A 10 -25.34 3.75 10.44
N ALA A 11 -25.19 3.31 9.19
CA ALA A 11 -24.71 1.98 8.84
C ALA A 11 -23.20 1.76 9.07
N GLY A 12 -22.51 2.71 9.72
CA GLY A 12 -21.10 2.61 10.09
C GLY A 12 -20.12 2.76 8.92
N LYS A 13 -20.54 3.30 7.77
CA LYS A 13 -19.62 3.52 6.64
C LYS A 13 -18.66 4.66 6.95
N ALA A 14 -17.39 4.48 6.55
CA ALA A 14 -16.38 5.53 6.70
C ALA A 14 -16.70 6.77 5.84
N ASP A 15 -16.33 7.96 6.31
CA ASP A 15 -16.51 9.24 5.58
C ASP A 15 -16.01 9.19 4.13
N THR A 16 -14.85 8.55 3.90
CA THR A 16 -14.32 8.36 2.54
C THR A 16 -15.23 7.51 1.63
N THR A 17 -15.98 6.57 2.20
CA THR A 17 -16.95 5.76 1.46
C THR A 17 -18.18 6.59 1.15
N ILE A 18 -18.69 7.35 2.13
CA ILE A 18 -19.83 8.25 1.96
C ILE A 18 -19.54 9.31 0.87
N GLY A 19 -18.35 9.91 0.91
CA GLY A 19 -17.88 10.85 -0.11
C GLY A 19 -17.79 10.23 -1.51
N ARG A 20 -17.38 8.95 -1.63
CA ARG A 20 -17.39 8.24 -2.93
C ARG A 20 -18.80 8.03 -3.47
N HIS A 21 -19.75 7.69 -2.61
CA HIS A 21 -21.15 7.56 -3.03
C HIS A 21 -21.69 8.89 -3.58
N LEU A 22 -21.45 10.00 -2.87
CA LEU A 22 -21.86 11.32 -3.34
C LEU A 22 -21.21 11.68 -4.68
N ALA A 23 -19.91 11.41 -4.84
CA ALA A 23 -19.19 11.66 -6.08
C ALA A 23 -19.73 10.83 -7.26
N ALA A 24 -20.01 9.55 -7.04
CA ALA A 24 -20.57 8.66 -8.06
C ALA A 24 -21.96 9.13 -8.51
N ILE A 25 -22.82 9.50 -7.56
CA ILE A 25 -24.16 10.02 -7.87
C ILE A 25 -24.05 11.34 -8.64
N GLY A 26 -23.18 12.26 -8.20
CA GLY A 26 -22.95 13.52 -8.90
C GLY A 26 -22.40 13.32 -10.31
N TRP A 27 -21.51 12.34 -10.51
CA TRP A 27 -21.00 11.98 -11.84
C TRP A 27 -22.11 11.46 -12.76
N LYS A 28 -22.97 10.55 -12.27
CA LYS A 28 -24.10 10.02 -13.04
C LYS A 28 -25.09 11.11 -13.46
N HIS A 29 -25.42 12.04 -12.55
CA HIS A 29 -26.28 13.18 -12.90
C HIS A 29 -25.70 14.01 -14.05
N ARG A 30 -24.40 14.35 -13.98
CA ARG A 30 -23.74 15.12 -15.04
C ARG A 30 -23.68 14.37 -16.37
N GLN A 31 -23.46 13.05 -16.34
CA GLN A 31 -23.50 12.21 -17.56
C GLN A 31 -24.88 12.23 -18.22
N ASP A 32 -25.95 12.33 -17.41
CA ASP A 32 -27.33 12.38 -17.89
C ASP A 32 -27.81 13.81 -18.21
N GLY A 33 -26.91 14.81 -18.22
CA GLY A 33 -27.26 16.22 -18.45
C GLY A 33 -28.05 16.86 -17.30
N LEU A 34 -28.15 16.20 -16.15
CA LEU A 34 -28.84 16.68 -14.97
C LEU A 34 -27.88 17.48 -14.06
N VAL A 35 -28.43 18.49 -13.37
CA VAL A 35 -27.68 19.24 -12.35
C VAL A 35 -27.38 18.32 -11.16
N ALA A 36 -26.12 18.29 -10.71
CA ALA A 36 -25.72 17.40 -9.62
C ALA A 36 -26.38 17.81 -8.29
N PRO A 37 -26.71 16.86 -7.40
CA PRO A 37 -27.40 17.16 -6.14
C PRO A 37 -26.69 18.18 -5.24
N VAL A 38 -25.36 18.21 -5.27
CA VAL A 38 -24.54 19.17 -4.52
C VAL A 38 -24.69 20.59 -5.07
N GLN A 39 -24.90 20.74 -6.37
CA GLN A 39 -25.07 22.05 -7.01
C GLN A 39 -26.49 22.61 -6.81
N ARG A 40 -27.47 21.76 -6.47
CA ARG A 40 -28.84 22.15 -6.11
C ARG A 40 -29.01 22.45 -4.61
N ASP A 41 -27.93 22.35 -3.83
CA ASP A 41 -27.98 22.43 -2.36
C ASP A 41 -27.84 23.88 -1.86
N GLU A 42 -28.77 24.75 -2.25
CA GLU A 42 -28.74 26.19 -1.90
C GLU A 42 -28.80 26.43 -0.38
N ARG A 43 -29.43 25.52 0.35
CA ARG A 43 -29.54 25.56 1.82
C ARG A 43 -28.41 24.81 2.53
N MET A 44 -27.40 24.36 1.79
CA MET A 44 -26.21 23.67 2.32
C MET A 44 -26.51 22.42 3.16
N VAL A 45 -27.68 21.78 2.97
CA VAL A 45 -28.15 20.63 3.76
C VAL A 45 -27.22 19.43 3.59
N ILE A 46 -26.73 19.18 2.36
CA ILE A 46 -25.77 18.10 2.08
C ILE A 46 -24.43 18.43 2.72
N THR A 47 -23.99 19.69 2.61
CA THR A 47 -22.73 20.15 3.20
C THR A 47 -22.73 20.03 4.73
N ASP A 48 -23.80 20.49 5.39
CA ASP A 48 -23.97 20.43 6.84
C ASP A 48 -24.09 19.00 7.34
N THR A 49 -24.82 18.14 6.61
CA THR A 49 -24.90 16.71 6.92
C THR A 49 -23.52 16.07 6.88
N LEU A 50 -22.71 16.35 5.85
CA LEU A 50 -21.34 15.86 5.76
C LEU A 50 -20.45 16.42 6.87
N ALA A 51 -20.63 17.69 7.27
CA ALA A 51 -19.90 18.28 8.38
C ALA A 51 -20.26 17.61 9.72
N GLY A 52 -21.54 17.27 9.94
CA GLY A 52 -22.00 16.47 11.08
C GLY A 52 -21.36 15.07 11.09
N ILE A 53 -21.46 14.35 9.97
CA ILE A 53 -20.85 13.02 9.80
C ILE A 53 -19.34 13.06 10.08
N ARG A 54 -18.62 14.06 9.57
CA ARG A 54 -17.18 14.22 9.79
C ARG A 54 -16.84 14.53 11.25
N ARG A 55 -17.66 15.31 11.95
CA ARG A 55 -17.46 15.59 13.38
C ARG A 55 -17.59 14.30 14.21
N GLU A 56 -18.63 13.52 13.97
CA GLU A 56 -18.82 12.22 14.63
C GLU A 56 -17.73 11.21 14.22
N ALA A 57 -17.36 11.18 12.94
CA ALA A 57 -16.30 10.32 12.45
C ALA A 57 -14.92 10.69 13.02
N ARG A 58 -14.64 11.96 13.35
CA ARG A 58 -13.40 12.35 14.04
C ARG A 58 -13.27 11.76 15.44
N VAL A 59 -14.41 11.46 16.10
CA VAL A 59 -14.44 10.74 17.38
C VAL A 59 -14.05 9.27 17.20
N ARG A 60 -14.16 8.72 15.97
CA ARG A 60 -13.77 7.35 15.62
C ARG A 60 -12.49 7.36 14.77
N PRO A 61 -11.31 7.06 15.33
CA PRO A 61 -10.07 7.03 14.56
C PRO A 61 -10.25 6.18 13.31
N SER A 62 -9.92 6.73 12.13
CA SER A 62 -9.91 5.91 10.91
C SER A 62 -8.94 4.75 11.15
N ALA A 63 -9.41 3.51 11.09
CA ALA A 63 -8.56 2.32 11.20
C ALA A 63 -7.64 2.25 9.97
N ARG A 64 -6.56 3.03 9.98
CA ARG A 64 -5.49 2.90 8.99
C ARG A 64 -4.88 1.53 9.20
N LYS A 65 -4.63 0.82 8.09
CA LYS A 65 -3.90 -0.44 8.16
C LYS A 65 -2.54 -0.19 8.81
N ALA A 66 -2.16 -1.06 9.75
CA ALA A 66 -0.91 -0.96 10.47
C ALA A 66 0.28 -1.07 9.50
N ALA A 67 1.34 -0.31 9.80
CA ALA A 67 2.63 -0.48 9.14
C ALA A 67 3.22 -1.84 9.55
N ILE A 68 3.74 -2.60 8.60
CA ILE A 68 4.57 -3.78 8.91
C ILE A 68 6.01 -3.29 8.97
N THR A 69 6.61 -3.32 10.15
CA THR A 69 8.02 -2.96 10.38
C THR A 69 8.97 -3.93 9.69
N ALA A 70 10.24 -3.53 9.51
CA ALA A 70 11.27 -4.41 8.93
C ALA A 70 11.50 -5.67 9.79
N SER A 71 11.40 -5.54 11.12
CA SER A 71 11.54 -6.65 12.07
C SER A 71 10.37 -7.64 11.94
N GLU A 72 9.13 -7.15 11.93
CA GLU A 72 7.94 -7.98 11.70
C GLU A 72 7.98 -8.67 10.34
N LEU A 73 8.37 -7.95 9.28
CA LEU A 73 8.48 -8.52 7.95
C LEU A 73 9.55 -9.61 7.89
N THR A 74 10.66 -9.45 8.60
CA THR A 74 11.71 -10.49 8.71
C THR A 74 11.14 -11.77 9.33
N LYS A 75 10.34 -11.65 10.39
CA LYS A 75 9.62 -12.79 10.99
C LYS A 75 8.63 -13.42 9.99
N MET A 76 7.88 -12.61 9.24
CA MET A 76 6.92 -13.09 8.24
C MET A 76 7.62 -13.86 7.10
N ILE A 77 8.77 -13.36 6.66
CA ILE A 77 9.62 -14.00 5.65
C ILE A 77 10.17 -15.32 6.18
N ALA A 78 10.62 -15.38 7.44
CA ALA A 78 11.07 -16.62 8.07
C ALA A 78 9.92 -17.64 8.21
N ALA A 79 8.71 -17.17 8.52
CA ALA A 79 7.51 -17.98 8.58
C ALA A 79 6.99 -18.47 7.21
N ALA A 80 7.55 -17.96 6.10
CA ALA A 80 7.39 -18.50 4.75
C ALA A 80 8.48 -19.56 4.49
N ASP A 81 8.46 -20.58 5.34
CA ASP A 81 9.40 -21.68 5.42
C ASP A 81 9.28 -22.67 4.26
N GLY A 82 10.36 -23.43 4.02
CA GLY A 82 10.45 -24.45 2.97
C GLY A 82 10.89 -23.93 1.59
N GLN A 83 11.11 -24.89 0.68
CA GLN A 83 11.63 -24.64 -0.68
C GLN A 83 10.58 -24.85 -1.78
N GLY A 84 9.30 -25.01 -1.41
CA GLY A 84 8.22 -25.06 -2.39
C GLY A 84 8.09 -23.75 -3.15
N THR A 85 7.64 -23.81 -4.41
CA THR A 85 7.43 -22.66 -5.31
C THR A 85 6.66 -21.53 -4.64
N ARG A 86 5.65 -21.86 -3.81
CA ARG A 86 4.86 -20.87 -3.06
C ARG A 86 5.67 -20.14 -2.01
N ALA A 87 6.46 -20.84 -1.21
CA ALA A 87 7.27 -20.23 -0.15
C ALA A 87 8.35 -19.30 -0.74
N ILE A 88 8.99 -19.72 -1.83
CA ILE A 88 10.00 -18.92 -2.53
C ILE A 88 9.36 -17.64 -3.11
N ARG A 89 8.23 -17.77 -3.82
CA ARG A 89 7.48 -16.61 -4.35
C ARG A 89 7.08 -15.65 -3.24
N ASP A 90 6.49 -16.18 -2.17
CA ASP A 90 5.92 -15.35 -1.11
C ASP A 90 7.03 -14.58 -0.38
N ARG A 91 8.21 -15.17 -0.15
CA ARG A 91 9.40 -14.48 0.38
C ARG A 91 9.87 -13.34 -0.53
N ALA A 92 9.88 -13.54 -1.85
CA ALA A 92 10.25 -12.50 -2.80
C ALA A 92 9.24 -11.33 -2.79
N ILE A 93 7.93 -11.62 -2.77
CA ILE A 93 6.87 -10.60 -2.71
C ILE A 93 6.98 -9.78 -1.43
N LEU A 94 7.15 -10.43 -0.28
CA LEU A 94 7.26 -9.75 1.02
C LEU A 94 8.44 -8.78 1.03
N ALA A 95 9.63 -9.27 0.67
CA ALA A 95 10.85 -8.46 0.67
C ALA A 95 10.79 -7.30 -0.33
N LEU A 96 10.39 -7.57 -1.58
CA LEU A 96 10.31 -6.56 -2.63
C LEU A 96 9.25 -5.50 -2.31
N GLY A 97 8.12 -5.93 -1.77
CA GLY A 97 6.99 -5.04 -1.50
C GLY A 97 7.29 -3.96 -0.45
N LEU A 98 8.09 -4.28 0.58
CA LEU A 98 8.58 -3.26 1.52
C LEU A 98 9.78 -2.51 0.94
N ALA A 99 10.78 -3.20 0.38
CA ALA A 99 12.02 -2.56 -0.08
C ALA A 99 11.80 -1.52 -1.20
N ALA A 100 10.82 -1.73 -2.08
CA ALA A 100 10.43 -0.79 -3.13
C ALA A 100 9.17 0.03 -2.78
N ALA A 101 8.70 -0.05 -1.53
CA ALA A 101 7.48 0.62 -1.06
C ALA A 101 6.31 0.50 -2.05
N LEU A 102 5.99 -0.71 -2.50
CA LEU A 102 5.02 -0.95 -3.60
C LEU A 102 3.56 -1.04 -3.10
N ARG A 103 2.61 -0.65 -3.95
CA ARG A 103 1.18 -1.03 -3.82
C ARG A 103 1.07 -2.49 -4.20
N ARG A 104 0.11 -3.19 -3.59
CA ARG A 104 -0.31 -4.50 -4.07
C ARG A 104 -0.67 -4.54 -5.57
N SER A 105 -1.24 -3.46 -6.12
CA SER A 105 -1.54 -3.35 -7.55
C SER A 105 -0.30 -3.20 -8.41
N GLU A 106 0.76 -2.55 -7.89
CA GLU A 106 2.03 -2.38 -8.59
C GLU A 106 2.81 -3.70 -8.57
N LEU A 107 2.83 -4.40 -7.43
CA LEU A 107 3.45 -5.73 -7.31
C LEU A 107 2.92 -6.72 -8.34
N VAL A 108 1.60 -6.77 -8.56
CA VAL A 108 0.99 -7.70 -9.52
C VAL A 108 1.08 -7.22 -10.97
N ALA A 109 1.36 -5.94 -11.19
CA ALA A 109 1.54 -5.36 -12.51
C ALA A 109 2.98 -5.46 -13.02
N LEU A 110 3.95 -5.80 -12.16
CA LEU A 110 5.33 -6.01 -12.58
C LEU A 110 5.42 -7.21 -13.54
N GLU A 111 6.16 -7.01 -14.62
CA GLU A 111 6.60 -8.06 -15.54
C GLU A 111 8.10 -8.32 -15.38
N TRP A 112 8.58 -9.43 -15.94
CA TRP A 112 10.02 -9.72 -15.93
C TRP A 112 10.85 -8.62 -16.61
N ARG A 113 10.32 -8.03 -17.69
CA ARG A 113 10.98 -6.92 -18.41
C ARG A 113 11.16 -5.65 -17.57
N ASP A 114 10.43 -5.54 -16.46
CA ASP A 114 10.47 -4.37 -15.58
C ASP A 114 11.58 -4.49 -14.52
N VAL A 115 12.36 -5.58 -14.52
CA VAL A 115 13.42 -5.86 -13.54
C VAL A 115 14.78 -5.83 -14.21
N GLU A 116 15.66 -4.96 -13.72
CA GLU A 116 17.07 -4.91 -14.09
C GLU A 116 17.92 -5.21 -12.86
N LEU A 117 18.66 -6.32 -12.87
CA LEU A 117 19.62 -6.65 -11.80
C LEU A 117 20.92 -5.90 -12.07
N VAL A 118 21.42 -5.19 -11.07
CA VAL A 118 22.66 -4.39 -11.14
C VAL A 118 23.56 -4.75 -9.96
N GLU A 119 24.84 -4.36 -10.01
CA GLU A 119 25.81 -4.70 -8.96
C GLU A 119 25.34 -4.26 -7.55
N GLN A 120 24.77 -3.07 -7.44
CA GLN A 120 24.32 -2.49 -6.17
C GLN A 120 22.95 -3.03 -5.70
N GLY A 121 22.23 -3.76 -6.55
CA GLY A 121 20.94 -4.36 -6.23
C GLY A 121 20.05 -4.59 -7.45
N LEU A 122 18.91 -3.92 -7.50
CA LEU A 122 18.02 -3.98 -8.67
C LEU A 122 17.33 -2.65 -8.94
N LYS A 123 16.94 -2.43 -10.19
CA LYS A 123 16.04 -1.36 -10.61
C LYS A 123 14.70 -1.97 -11.02
N LEU A 124 13.60 -1.33 -10.58
CA LEU A 124 12.24 -1.68 -10.98
C LEU A 124 11.64 -0.55 -11.80
N THR A 125 11.18 -0.87 -13.00
CA THR A 125 10.46 0.08 -13.86
C THR A 125 8.95 -0.07 -13.66
N LEU A 126 8.33 0.91 -13.01
CA LEU A 126 6.89 0.93 -12.80
C LEU A 126 6.19 1.64 -13.96
N ARG A 127 5.71 0.84 -14.92
CA ARG A 127 5.04 1.31 -16.15
C ARG A 127 3.75 2.10 -15.90
N HIS A 128 3.03 1.76 -14.84
CA HIS A 128 1.83 2.48 -14.42
C HIS A 128 1.82 2.62 -12.91
N SER A 129 1.68 3.85 -12.42
CA SER A 129 1.27 4.12 -11.05
C SER A 129 -0.06 4.86 -11.06
N LYS A 130 -0.88 4.69 -10.03
CA LYS A 130 -2.15 5.45 -9.88
C LYS A 130 -1.94 6.98 -9.96
N THR A 131 -0.71 7.43 -9.69
CA THR A 131 -0.28 8.82 -9.70
C THR A 131 0.38 9.26 -11.01
N ASP A 132 0.69 8.33 -11.91
CA ASP A 132 1.30 8.55 -13.21
C ASP A 132 0.23 8.34 -14.30
N GLN A 133 -0.54 9.39 -14.57
CA GLN A 133 -1.57 9.36 -15.62
C GLN A 133 -1.00 9.62 -17.02
N ALA A 134 0.26 10.06 -17.12
CA ALA A 134 0.97 10.30 -18.37
C ALA A 134 1.73 9.06 -18.87
N GLY A 135 2.03 8.09 -17.99
CA GLY A 135 2.69 6.85 -18.35
C GLY A 135 4.19 7.00 -18.59
N GLU A 136 4.81 8.03 -18.01
CA GLU A 136 6.27 8.24 -18.09
C GLU A 136 7.04 7.07 -17.45
N GLY A 137 6.40 6.36 -16.53
CA GLY A 137 7.01 5.31 -15.74
C GLY A 137 7.99 5.86 -14.72
N GLN A 138 8.24 5.09 -13.66
CA GLN A 138 9.22 5.48 -12.64
C GLN A 138 10.15 4.33 -12.33
N VAL A 139 11.45 4.63 -12.29
CA VAL A 139 12.48 3.67 -11.91
C VAL A 139 12.74 3.79 -10.41
N ILE A 140 12.65 2.66 -9.70
CA ILE A 140 12.97 2.57 -8.28
C ILE A 140 14.23 1.73 -8.12
N ALA A 141 15.24 2.27 -7.44
CA ALA A 141 16.39 1.50 -7.00
C ALA A 141 16.07 0.77 -5.70
N VAL A 142 16.39 -0.53 -5.65
CA VAL A 142 16.26 -1.39 -4.47
C VAL A 142 17.63 -1.99 -4.17
N PRO A 143 18.29 -1.55 -3.09
CA PRO A 143 19.57 -2.13 -2.68
C PRO A 143 19.44 -3.60 -2.29
N SER A 144 20.50 -4.39 -2.47
CA SER A 144 20.52 -5.82 -2.12
C SER A 144 20.09 -6.11 -0.69
N GLY A 145 20.51 -5.26 0.26
CA GLY A 145 20.11 -5.29 1.67
C GLY A 145 20.54 -6.54 2.44
N LYS A 146 20.85 -6.39 3.74
CA LYS A 146 21.32 -7.52 4.58
C LYS A 146 20.18 -8.28 5.27
N SER A 147 19.19 -7.56 5.82
CA SER A 147 18.11 -8.15 6.60
C SER A 147 17.04 -8.80 5.71
N LEU A 148 16.43 -8.01 4.82
CA LEU A 148 15.33 -8.50 3.97
C LEU A 148 15.81 -9.23 2.72
N ARG A 149 17.06 -9.02 2.27
CA ARG A 149 17.69 -9.64 1.08
C ARG A 149 16.76 -9.67 -0.16
N PRO A 150 16.12 -8.54 -0.55
CA PRO A 150 15.17 -8.51 -1.67
C PRO A 150 15.73 -9.06 -2.98
N VAL A 151 16.99 -8.74 -3.33
CA VAL A 151 17.61 -9.18 -4.59
C VAL A 151 17.76 -10.70 -4.63
N GLU A 152 18.33 -11.30 -3.59
CA GLU A 152 18.51 -12.75 -3.53
C GLU A 152 17.17 -13.50 -3.53
N ARG A 153 16.17 -13.00 -2.80
CA ARG A 153 14.84 -13.61 -2.79
C ARG A 153 14.19 -13.52 -4.16
N LEU A 154 14.39 -12.41 -4.86
CA LEU A 154 13.93 -12.28 -6.23
C LEU A 154 14.66 -13.24 -7.16
N GLN A 155 15.99 -13.35 -7.07
CA GLN A 155 16.77 -14.32 -7.85
C GLN A 155 16.32 -15.77 -7.62
N ALA A 156 16.09 -16.16 -6.36
CA ALA A 156 15.55 -17.47 -6.03
C ALA A 156 14.17 -17.70 -6.65
N TRP A 157 13.31 -16.68 -6.65
CA TRP A 157 12.03 -16.74 -7.35
C TRP A 157 12.18 -16.85 -8.86
N LEU A 158 13.09 -16.09 -9.48
CA LEU A 158 13.32 -16.13 -10.92
C LEU A 158 13.82 -17.50 -11.39
N ALA A 159 14.67 -18.16 -10.60
CA ALA A 159 15.14 -19.51 -10.86
C ALA A 159 13.99 -20.53 -10.89
N VAL A 160 13.01 -20.41 -9.99
CA VAL A 160 11.83 -21.29 -9.96
C VAL A 160 10.77 -20.88 -10.99
N ARG A 161 10.64 -19.58 -11.25
CA ARG A 161 9.74 -19.04 -12.27
C ARG A 161 10.11 -19.58 -13.65
N ALA A 162 11.40 -19.71 -13.97
CA ALA A 162 11.94 -20.39 -15.17
C ALA A 162 11.15 -20.13 -16.48
N ARG A 163 10.68 -18.89 -16.66
CA ARG A 163 9.84 -18.46 -17.79
C ARG A 163 10.47 -17.25 -18.46
N GLY A 164 10.16 -17.04 -19.74
CA GLY A 164 10.56 -15.84 -20.48
C GLY A 164 9.74 -14.61 -20.10
N ALA A 165 9.29 -13.87 -21.11
CA ALA A 165 8.44 -12.68 -20.95
C ALA A 165 7.13 -12.99 -20.17
N GLY A 166 6.53 -11.93 -19.61
CA GLY A 166 5.26 -12.00 -18.89
C GLY A 166 5.35 -11.62 -17.41
N PRO A 167 4.26 -11.85 -16.64
CA PRO A 167 4.16 -11.43 -15.24
C PRO A 167 5.36 -11.85 -14.39
N LEU A 168 5.74 -10.98 -13.45
CA LEU A 168 6.78 -11.30 -12.48
C LEU A 168 6.28 -12.33 -11.48
N PHE A 169 5.03 -12.20 -11.01
CA PHE A 169 4.42 -13.10 -10.03
C PHE A 169 3.19 -13.80 -10.59
N TYR A 170 3.26 -15.12 -10.68
CA TYR A 170 2.16 -15.98 -11.11
C TYR A 170 1.35 -16.52 -9.94
N ARG A 171 0.10 -16.88 -10.22
CA ARG A 171 -0.74 -17.64 -9.29
C ARG A 171 -0.19 -19.05 -9.13
N ILE A 172 -0.34 -19.57 -7.91
CA ILE A 172 0.05 -20.94 -7.55
C ILE A 172 -1.21 -21.63 -7.02
N ASP A 173 -1.49 -22.82 -7.55
CA ASP A 173 -2.66 -23.62 -7.17
C ASP A 173 -2.48 -24.22 -5.74
N PRO A 174 -3.55 -24.76 -5.13
CA PRO A 174 -3.46 -25.38 -3.81
C PRO A 174 -2.41 -26.49 -3.68
N GLN A 175 -2.11 -27.20 -4.77
CA GLN A 175 -1.12 -28.27 -4.86
C GLN A 175 0.33 -27.75 -4.94
N GLY A 176 0.52 -26.43 -5.05
CA GLY A 176 1.83 -25.80 -5.09
C GLY A 176 2.40 -25.59 -6.49
N ARG A 177 1.64 -25.88 -7.55
CA ARG A 177 2.06 -25.74 -8.94
C ARG A 177 1.79 -24.33 -9.46
N MET A 178 2.72 -23.80 -10.24
CA MET A 178 2.58 -22.49 -10.87
C MET A 178 1.64 -22.58 -12.08
N THR A 179 0.68 -21.66 -12.14
CA THR A 179 -0.28 -21.55 -13.26
C THR A 179 0.19 -20.49 -14.26
N ASP A 180 -0.44 -20.41 -15.43
CA ASP A 180 -0.15 -19.37 -16.44
C ASP A 180 -0.83 -18.03 -16.14
N GLN A 181 -1.65 -17.96 -15.09
CA GLN A 181 -2.39 -16.77 -14.72
C GLN A 181 -1.57 -15.86 -13.80
N PRO A 182 -1.62 -14.52 -14.00
CA PRO A 182 -1.00 -13.59 -13.08
C PRO A 182 -1.61 -13.66 -11.68
N MET A 183 -0.80 -13.32 -10.68
CA MET A 183 -1.28 -13.16 -9.32
C MET A 183 -2.24 -11.97 -9.23
N SER A 184 -3.31 -12.08 -8.43
CA SER A 184 -4.25 -10.97 -8.21
C SER A 184 -3.86 -10.10 -7.03
N ASP A 185 -4.25 -8.83 -7.06
CA ASP A 185 -4.07 -7.87 -5.97
C ASP A 185 -4.62 -8.38 -4.61
N ARG A 186 -5.72 -9.16 -4.66
CA ARG A 186 -6.38 -9.78 -3.50
C ARG A 186 -5.55 -10.93 -2.95
N SER A 187 -4.83 -11.64 -3.80
CA SER A 187 -3.91 -12.71 -3.38
C SER A 187 -2.75 -12.14 -2.58
N ILE A 188 -2.23 -10.95 -2.95
CA ILE A 188 -1.20 -10.26 -2.16
C ILE A 188 -1.74 -9.89 -0.77
N ALA A 189 -2.96 -9.34 -0.68
CA ALA A 189 -3.55 -9.00 0.61
C ALA A 189 -3.72 -10.26 1.50
N ARG A 190 -4.22 -11.35 0.95
CA ARG A 190 -4.36 -12.64 1.65
C ARG A 190 -3.01 -13.22 2.09
N LEU A 191 -1.98 -13.08 1.26
CA LEU A 191 -0.61 -13.47 1.59
C LEU A 191 -0.11 -12.70 2.81
N LEU A 192 -0.26 -11.38 2.82
CA LEU A 192 0.15 -10.54 3.95
C LEU A 192 -0.58 -10.93 5.23
N GLN A 193 -1.90 -11.10 5.16
CA GLN A 193 -2.72 -11.53 6.31
C GLN A 193 -2.34 -12.92 6.82
N LYS A 194 -2.09 -13.87 5.92
CA LYS A 194 -1.63 -15.23 6.28
C LYS A 194 -0.35 -15.16 7.10
N TYR A 195 0.66 -14.43 6.63
CA TYR A 195 1.94 -14.37 7.31
C TYR A 195 1.92 -13.49 8.56
N ALA A 196 1.11 -12.43 8.57
CA ALA A 196 0.86 -11.63 9.77
C ALA A 196 0.31 -12.50 10.91
N ARG A 197 -0.72 -13.31 10.61
CA ARG A 197 -1.29 -14.26 11.58
C ARG A 197 -0.25 -15.26 12.11
N ARG A 198 0.63 -15.77 11.24
CA ARG A 198 1.68 -16.73 11.63
C ARG A 198 2.69 -16.14 12.61
N VAL A 199 2.88 -14.83 12.63
CA VAL A 199 3.83 -14.15 13.53
C VAL A 199 3.15 -13.41 14.68
N GLY A 200 1.85 -13.67 14.91
CA GLY A 200 1.09 -13.09 16.03
C GLY A 200 0.57 -11.67 15.80
N LEU A 201 0.62 -11.14 14.57
CA LEU A 201 0.01 -9.86 14.22
C LEU A 201 -1.47 -10.03 13.87
N ASP A 202 -2.27 -9.01 14.18
CA ASP A 202 -3.69 -9.00 13.80
C ASP A 202 -3.85 -8.81 12.26
N PRO A 203 -4.31 -9.84 11.52
CA PRO A 203 -4.49 -9.77 10.08
C PRO A 203 -5.55 -8.74 9.65
N GLU A 204 -6.47 -8.34 10.53
CA GLU A 204 -7.48 -7.32 10.23
C GLU A 204 -6.88 -5.92 10.21
N THR A 205 -5.74 -5.70 10.87
CA THR A 205 -4.98 -4.45 10.76
C THR A 205 -4.04 -4.44 9.56
N VAL A 206 -3.77 -5.59 8.94
CA VAL A 206 -2.85 -5.71 7.80
C VAL A 206 -3.59 -5.62 6.47
N GLY A 207 -2.96 -5.00 5.47
CA GLY A 207 -3.53 -4.89 4.13
C GLY A 207 -2.56 -4.37 3.08
N GLY A 208 -3.10 -4.00 1.92
CA GLY A 208 -2.33 -3.63 0.73
C GLY A 208 -1.43 -2.40 0.84
N HIS A 209 -1.56 -1.62 1.92
CA HIS A 209 -0.73 -0.44 2.19
C HIS A 209 0.26 -0.67 3.33
N SER A 210 0.17 -1.78 4.05
CA SER A 210 0.99 -2.04 5.24
C SER A 210 2.48 -2.11 4.93
N LEU A 211 2.88 -2.66 3.78
CA LEU A 211 4.28 -2.70 3.35
C LEU A 211 4.82 -1.31 3.02
N ARG A 212 4.07 -0.49 2.26
CA ARG A 212 4.49 0.89 1.97
C ARG A 212 4.53 1.73 3.25
N ALA A 213 3.55 1.60 4.13
CA ALA A 213 3.54 2.29 5.41
C ALA A 213 4.74 1.85 6.27
N GLY A 214 5.05 0.54 6.26
CA GLY A 214 6.25 -0.04 6.85
C GLY A 214 7.53 0.64 6.38
N PHE A 215 7.74 0.69 5.05
CA PHE A 215 8.90 1.39 4.48
C PHE A 215 9.01 2.84 4.96
N LEU A 216 7.90 3.59 4.94
CA LEU A 216 7.92 5.00 5.36
C LEU A 216 8.22 5.18 6.84
N THR A 217 7.69 4.30 7.70
CA THR A 217 8.01 4.29 9.12
C THR A 217 9.49 3.96 9.35
N GLU A 218 10.04 2.95 8.68
CA GLU A 218 11.46 2.58 8.81
C GLU A 218 12.40 3.65 8.27
N ALA A 219 12.10 4.20 7.08
CA ALA A 219 12.89 5.26 6.47
C ALA A 219 12.91 6.51 7.36
N SER A 220 11.75 6.87 7.93
CA SER A 220 11.64 7.98 8.87
C SER A 220 12.47 7.75 10.13
N ARG A 221 12.39 6.57 10.75
CA ARG A 221 13.19 6.21 11.93
C ARG A 221 14.68 6.19 11.64
N ALA A 222 15.07 5.91 10.40
CA ALA A 222 16.45 5.97 9.94
C ALA A 222 16.91 7.39 9.55
N GLY A 223 16.09 8.42 9.77
CA GLY A 223 16.43 9.82 9.45
C GLY A 223 16.46 10.13 7.95
N ALA A 224 15.78 9.35 7.12
CA ALA A 224 15.72 9.62 5.69
C ALA A 224 14.97 10.94 5.43
N THR A 225 15.51 11.77 4.53
CA THR A 225 14.85 13.01 4.15
C THR A 225 13.54 12.73 3.41
N ILE A 226 12.59 13.68 3.50
CA ILE A 226 11.31 13.60 2.78
C ILE A 226 11.54 13.36 1.27
N ALA A 227 12.53 14.02 0.68
CA ALA A 227 12.87 13.83 -0.74
C ALA A 227 13.23 12.37 -1.05
N LYS A 228 14.10 11.74 -0.25
CA LYS A 228 14.44 10.32 -0.39
C LYS A 228 13.27 9.39 -0.15
N MET A 229 12.41 9.72 0.80
CA MET A 229 11.15 8.98 1.02
C MET A 229 10.20 9.11 -0.18
N GLN A 230 10.14 10.28 -0.84
CA GLN A 230 9.32 10.49 -2.04
C GLN A 230 9.86 9.74 -3.26
N GLU A 231 11.17 9.72 -3.48
CA GLU A 231 11.81 8.99 -4.59
C GLU A 231 11.36 7.52 -4.63
N VAL A 232 11.28 6.84 -3.47
CA VAL A 232 10.87 5.42 -3.40
C VAL A 232 9.35 5.26 -3.28
N SER A 233 8.72 5.99 -2.36
CA SER A 233 7.29 5.78 -2.05
C SER A 233 6.33 6.42 -3.03
N ARG A 234 6.82 7.41 -3.80
CA ARG A 234 6.13 8.11 -4.88
C ARG A 234 4.87 8.83 -4.41
N HIS A 235 4.93 9.35 -3.19
CA HIS A 235 3.89 10.22 -2.66
C HIS A 235 3.98 11.60 -3.30
N LYS A 236 2.88 12.01 -3.94
CA LYS A 236 2.74 13.38 -4.50
C LYS A 236 2.63 14.46 -3.43
N LYS A 237 2.02 14.12 -2.29
CA LYS A 237 1.72 15.05 -1.20
C LYS A 237 2.70 14.86 -0.06
N VAL A 238 3.49 15.89 0.21
CA VAL A 238 4.48 15.92 1.30
C VAL A 238 3.81 15.77 2.66
N GLU A 239 2.59 16.28 2.82
CA GLU A 239 1.83 16.23 4.07
C GLU A 239 1.56 14.81 4.55
N VAL A 240 1.47 13.85 3.61
CA VAL A 240 1.33 12.43 3.95
C VAL A 240 2.60 11.90 4.61
N LEU A 241 3.77 12.31 4.11
CA LEU A 241 5.07 11.90 4.63
C LEU A 241 5.41 12.56 5.95
N LEU A 242 5.03 13.84 6.14
CA LEU A 242 5.16 14.55 7.42
C LEU A 242 4.40 13.85 8.56
N GLY A 243 3.37 13.06 8.26
CA GLY A 243 2.72 12.22 9.26
C GLY A 243 3.62 11.10 9.80
N TYR A 244 4.48 10.53 8.96
CA TYR A 244 5.44 9.49 9.36
C TYR A 244 6.60 10.09 10.15
N VAL A 245 7.15 11.22 9.68
CA VAL A 245 8.24 11.97 10.34
C VAL A 245 7.86 12.37 11.76
N ARG A 246 6.76 13.10 11.92
CA ARG A 246 6.26 13.51 13.25
C ARG A 246 5.97 12.34 14.20
N SER A 247 5.60 11.17 13.66
CA SER A 247 5.35 9.99 14.50
C SER A 247 6.66 9.31 14.95
N ALA A 248 7.73 9.40 14.16
CA ALA A 248 9.02 8.85 14.50
C ALA A 248 9.75 9.74 15.52
N GLU A 249 9.67 11.06 15.33
CA GLU A 249 10.35 12.09 16.12
C GLU A 249 9.53 12.55 17.35
N LEU A 250 8.55 11.77 17.79
CA LEU A 250 7.59 12.17 18.84
C LEU A 250 8.25 12.63 20.16
N PHE A 251 9.44 12.10 20.42
CA PHE A 251 10.28 12.45 21.58
C PHE A 251 11.63 13.06 21.20
N ASP A 252 11.95 13.12 19.90
CA ASP A 252 13.21 13.68 19.40
C ASP A 252 13.04 15.19 19.22
N ASP A 253 14.05 15.97 19.61
CA ASP A 253 14.01 17.44 19.56
C ASP A 253 12.72 18.04 20.17
N HIS A 254 12.22 17.38 21.24
CA HIS A 254 10.97 17.78 21.87
C HIS A 254 11.12 19.23 22.38
N ALA A 255 10.16 20.10 22.04
CA ALA A 255 10.21 21.52 22.39
C ALA A 255 10.35 21.77 23.91
N GLY A 256 9.95 20.79 24.74
CA GLY A 256 10.14 20.79 26.19
C GLY A 256 11.45 20.18 26.70
N GLY A 257 12.25 19.51 25.88
CA GLY A 257 13.39 18.71 26.33
C GLY A 257 14.53 19.52 26.99
N ALA A 258 14.60 20.82 26.74
CA ALA A 258 15.58 21.70 27.40
C ALA A 258 15.16 22.17 28.80
N PHE A 259 13.88 22.01 29.19
CA PHE A 259 13.33 22.52 30.46
C PHE A 259 12.42 21.54 31.22
N LEU A 260 12.25 20.32 30.70
CA LEU A 260 11.66 19.16 31.40
C LEU A 260 12.78 18.27 31.93
#